data_AF-A0A7S0ZJI3-F1
#
_entry.id   AF-A0A7S0ZJI3-F1
#
_cell.length_a   1.000
_cell.length_b   1.000
_cell.length_c   1.000
_cell.angle_alpha   90.00
_cell.angle_beta   90.00
_cell.angle_gamma   90.00
#
_symmetry.space_group_name_H-M   'P 1'
#
loop_
_entity.id
_entity.type
_entity.pdbx_description
1 polymer ?
#
loop_
_entity_poly.entity_id
_entity_poly.type
_entity_poly.pdbx_seq_one_letter_code
_entity_poly.pdbx_strand_id
1 'polypeptide(L)'
;MTVSSYEYIDGFTNLYWGWGKEDDDFLRRIREELSDNFTMQRPPRRNESGSENDNYFYHFHGAESEAPRDRRSYYFNPEYKSRRVDRYNATQFTCERMYVMDEAEMAYKDLVIVDVQLTCNTTLSPACEEEYADAFFKQVEMEQQEVKKKQQEAKKKEELDK
;
A
#
# COMPACT_ATOMS: atom_id res chain seq x y z
N MET A 1 3.50 17.76 7.31
CA MET A 1 2.47 17.87 6.27
C MET A 1 1.35 18.73 6.82
N THR A 2 0.81 19.68 6.07
CA THR A 2 -0.40 20.43 6.45
C THR A 2 -1.63 19.79 5.82
N VAL A 3 -2.84 20.10 6.30
CA VAL A 3 -4.09 19.62 5.69
C VAL A 3 -4.17 20.03 4.21
N SER A 4 -3.89 21.30 3.92
CA SER A 4 -3.91 21.80 2.53
C SER A 4 -2.91 21.08 1.62
N SER A 5 -1.70 20.76 2.10
CA SER A 5 -0.73 20.00 1.30
C SER A 5 -1.15 18.54 1.11
N TYR A 6 -1.86 17.95 2.08
CA TYR A 6 -2.42 16.60 1.96
C TYR A 6 -3.56 16.54 0.94
N GLU A 7 -4.47 17.52 0.96
CA GLU A 7 -5.55 17.66 -0.02
C GLU A 7 -5.01 17.94 -1.42
N TYR A 8 -3.95 18.75 -1.54
CA TYR A 8 -3.33 19.08 -2.83
C TYR A 8 -2.79 17.84 -3.56
N ILE A 9 -2.21 16.88 -2.84
CA ILE A 9 -1.66 15.63 -3.41
C ILE A 9 -2.67 14.49 -3.48
N ASP A 10 -3.95 14.77 -3.22
CA ASP A 10 -5.04 13.78 -3.16
C ASP A 10 -4.79 12.64 -2.15
N GLY A 11 -4.10 12.94 -1.04
CA GLY A 11 -3.84 11.99 0.04
C GLY A 11 -3.11 10.70 -0.38
N PHE A 12 -3.44 9.59 0.29
CA PHE A 12 -2.97 8.24 -0.05
C PHE A 12 -3.84 7.60 -1.14
N THR A 13 -3.25 6.70 -1.94
CA THR A 13 -4.03 5.81 -2.82
C THR A 13 -4.63 4.63 -2.06
N ASN A 14 -5.65 4.02 -2.65
CA ASN A 14 -6.45 2.94 -2.04
C ASN A 14 -6.25 1.61 -2.74
N LEU A 15 -5.25 1.53 -3.62
CA LEU A 15 -4.92 0.29 -4.32
C LEU A 15 -4.03 -0.62 -3.45
N TYR A 16 -3.58 -0.13 -2.30
CA TYR A 16 -2.82 -0.90 -1.31
C TYR A 16 -3.77 -1.58 -0.31
N TRP A 17 -3.93 -2.88 -0.49
CA TRP A 17 -4.54 -3.79 0.47
C TRP A 17 -3.41 -4.66 1.07
N GLY A 18 -3.51 -5.02 2.34
CA GLY A 18 -2.46 -5.75 3.06
C GLY A 18 -1.25 -4.90 3.45
N TRP A 19 -0.11 -5.53 3.73
CA TRP A 19 1.07 -4.86 4.27
C TRP A 19 1.98 -4.22 3.20
N GLY A 20 2.15 -2.91 3.31
CA GLY A 20 3.25 -2.13 2.75
C GLY A 20 3.01 -1.49 1.37
N LYS A 21 3.92 -0.58 1.03
CA LYS A 21 4.03 0.21 -0.22
C LYS A 21 3.11 1.43 -0.33
N GLU A 22 2.15 1.60 0.57
CA GLU A 22 1.31 2.79 0.62
C GLU A 22 2.12 4.05 0.99
N ASP A 23 3.07 3.89 1.91
CA ASP A 23 3.98 4.92 2.39
C ASP A 23 5.03 5.33 1.34
N ASP A 24 5.59 4.34 0.64
CA ASP A 24 6.49 4.55 -0.51
C ASP A 24 5.79 5.33 -1.64
N ASP A 25 4.54 4.98 -1.96
CA ASP A 25 3.74 5.69 -2.97
C ASP A 25 3.41 7.11 -2.53
N PHE A 26 3.01 7.30 -1.28
CA PHE A 26 2.74 8.62 -0.73
C PHE A 26 3.98 9.52 -0.76
N LEU A 27 5.16 8.98 -0.44
CA LEU A 27 6.44 9.69 -0.58
C LEU A 27 6.71 10.08 -2.04
N ARG A 28 6.41 9.19 -2.99
CA ARG A 28 6.55 9.47 -4.42
C ARG A 28 5.62 10.63 -4.84
N ARG A 29 4.35 10.62 -4.42
CA ARG A 29 3.38 11.70 -4.67
C ARG A 29 3.87 13.04 -4.12
N ILE A 30 4.34 13.06 -2.88
CA ILE A 30 4.93 14.27 -2.27
C ILE A 30 6.08 14.81 -3.13
N ARG A 31 6.95 13.93 -3.62
CA ARG A 31 8.10 14.33 -4.44
C ARG A 31 7.69 14.80 -5.83
N GLU A 32 6.68 14.20 -6.45
CA GLU A 32 6.23 14.57 -7.79
C GLU A 32 5.41 15.87 -7.78
N GLU A 33 4.52 16.04 -6.81
CA GLU A 33 3.54 17.12 -6.81
C GLU A 33 4.00 18.36 -6.02
N LEU A 34 4.90 18.18 -5.05
CA LEU A 34 5.34 19.25 -4.16
C LEU A 34 6.85 19.54 -4.22
N SER A 35 7.61 18.97 -5.17
CA SER A 35 9.08 19.08 -5.24
C SER A 35 9.62 20.48 -5.01
N ASP A 36 8.95 21.48 -5.57
CA ASP A 36 9.46 22.85 -5.64
C ASP A 36 9.16 23.66 -4.37
N ASN A 37 8.19 23.22 -3.56
CA ASN A 37 7.67 23.96 -2.40
C ASN A 37 7.61 23.13 -1.11
N PHE A 38 8.09 21.88 -1.14
CA PHE A 38 8.05 20.99 0.02
C PHE A 38 9.42 20.42 0.34
N THR A 39 9.87 20.69 1.56
CA THR A 39 11.05 20.05 2.14
C THR A 39 10.62 19.06 3.21
N MET A 40 10.97 17.78 3.02
CA MET A 40 10.79 16.77 4.05
C MET A 40 11.82 16.98 5.16
N GLN A 41 11.36 17.48 6.30
CA GLN A 41 12.18 17.64 7.49
C GLN A 41 12.14 16.36 8.33
N ARG A 42 13.30 15.95 8.82
CA ARG A 42 13.42 14.91 9.85
C ARG A 42 14.01 15.54 11.10
N PRO A 43 13.63 15.09 12.31
CA PRO A 43 14.29 15.51 13.53
C PRO A 43 15.82 15.34 13.40
N PRO A 44 16.62 16.26 13.94
CA PRO A 44 18.07 16.12 13.92
C PRO A 44 18.47 14.84 14.65
N ARG A 45 19.54 14.18 14.17
CA ARG A 45 20.11 13.01 14.86
C ARG A 45 20.55 13.43 16.26
N ARG A 46 20.22 12.63 17.27
CA ARG A 46 20.64 12.89 18.66
C ARG A 46 22.15 12.72 18.83
N ASN A 47 22.74 11.75 18.11
CA ASN A 47 24.14 11.38 18.20
C ASN A 47 24.76 11.23 16.78
N GLU A 48 26.02 11.61 16.60
CA GLU A 48 26.73 11.55 15.30
C GLU A 48 26.91 10.12 14.75
N SER A 49 26.85 9.10 15.61
CA SER A 49 27.08 7.69 15.27
C SER A 49 25.83 6.92 14.83
N GLY A 50 24.67 7.61 14.70
CA GLY A 50 23.33 7.05 14.49
C GLY A 50 23.30 5.63 13.90
N SER A 51 23.23 4.65 14.79
CA SER A 51 23.01 3.25 14.43
C SER A 51 21.51 3.00 14.32
N GLU A 52 21.11 1.94 13.61
CA GLU A 52 19.72 1.46 13.50
C GLU A 52 19.03 1.18 14.85
N ASN A 53 19.78 1.22 15.98
CA ASN A 53 19.32 0.94 17.33
C ASN A 53 19.09 2.18 18.21
N ASP A 54 18.96 3.37 17.62
CA ASP A 54 18.56 4.53 18.41
C ASP A 54 17.11 4.34 18.93
N ASN A 55 16.97 4.09 20.24
CA ASN A 55 15.71 3.86 20.95
C ASN A 55 14.82 5.13 21.04
N TYR A 56 14.51 5.78 19.91
CA TYR A 56 13.61 6.95 19.88
C TYR A 56 12.17 6.56 20.21
N PHE A 57 11.76 5.33 19.87
CA PHE A 57 10.39 4.86 20.02
C PHE A 57 10.37 3.46 20.63
N TYR A 58 9.42 3.24 21.54
CA TYR A 58 9.03 1.90 21.96
C TYR A 58 8.04 1.35 20.92
N HIS A 59 8.47 0.40 20.11
CA HIS A 59 7.61 -0.26 19.14
C HIS A 59 6.96 -1.50 19.77
N PHE A 60 5.79 -1.31 20.39
CA PHE A 60 4.98 -2.39 20.94
C PHE A 60 4.25 -3.15 19.82
N HIS A 61 5.00 -3.96 19.09
CA HIS A 61 4.47 -4.93 18.12
C HIS A 61 4.80 -6.31 18.68
N GLY A 62 3.76 -7.12 18.95
CA GLY A 62 3.91 -8.51 19.39
C GLY A 62 4.74 -9.34 18.40
N ALA A 63 5.01 -10.58 18.76
CA ALA A 63 5.71 -11.49 17.86
C ALA A 63 4.96 -11.62 16.52
N GLU A 64 5.66 -11.94 15.43
CA GLU A 64 5.02 -12.14 14.12
C GLU A 64 3.94 -13.24 14.17
N SER A 65 4.00 -14.17 15.13
CA SER A 65 2.95 -15.16 15.39
C SER A 65 1.68 -14.60 16.04
N GLU A 66 1.76 -13.46 16.73
CA GLU A 66 0.66 -12.82 17.45
C GLU A 66 0.05 -11.67 16.65
N ALA A 67 0.89 -10.95 15.91
CA ALA A 67 0.50 -9.83 15.05
C ALA A 67 1.17 -9.97 13.67
N PRO A 68 0.81 -11.02 12.89
CA PRO A 68 1.38 -11.26 11.58
C PRO A 68 1.04 -10.13 10.64
N ARG A 69 2.01 -9.74 9.81
CA ARG A 69 1.74 -8.83 8.69
C ARG A 69 1.19 -9.63 7.54
N ASP A 70 0.11 -9.14 6.94
CA ASP A 70 -0.43 -9.72 5.72
C ASP A 70 0.50 -9.43 4.53
N ARG A 71 1.39 -10.37 4.24
CA ARG A 71 2.39 -10.31 3.15
C ARG A 71 2.09 -11.30 2.04
N ARG A 72 0.82 -11.58 1.76
CA ARG A 72 0.45 -12.48 0.68
C ARG A 72 1.14 -12.12 -0.63
N SER A 73 1.60 -13.15 -1.34
CA SER A 73 2.52 -13.02 -2.49
C SER A 73 1.97 -12.15 -3.61
N TYR A 74 0.66 -12.16 -3.78
CA TYR A 74 -0.02 -11.37 -4.81
C TYR A 74 0.18 -9.85 -4.66
N TYR A 75 0.39 -9.34 -3.45
CA TYR A 75 0.71 -7.91 -3.26
C TYR A 75 2.04 -7.51 -3.94
N PHE A 76 2.91 -8.49 -4.17
CA PHE A 76 4.23 -8.28 -4.72
C PHE A 76 4.31 -8.57 -6.22
N ASN A 77 3.23 -9.05 -6.84
CA ASN A 77 3.17 -9.38 -8.27
C ASN A 77 3.41 -8.12 -9.14
N PRO A 78 4.36 -8.14 -10.10
CA PRO A 78 4.66 -6.99 -10.96
C PRO A 78 3.48 -6.48 -11.80
N GLU A 79 2.64 -7.37 -12.33
CA GLU A 79 1.43 -7.01 -13.10
C GLU A 79 0.38 -6.38 -12.23
N TYR A 80 0.30 -6.79 -10.97
CA TYR A 80 -0.56 -6.12 -10.01
C TYR A 80 -0.03 -4.74 -9.67
N LYS A 81 1.28 -4.61 -9.42
CA LYS A 81 1.95 -3.33 -9.12
C LYS A 81 1.84 -2.32 -10.25
N SER A 82 1.98 -2.72 -11.51
CA SER A 82 1.88 -1.81 -12.66
C SER A 82 0.46 -1.24 -12.81
N ARG A 83 -0.56 -1.97 -12.35
CA ARG A 83 -1.96 -1.51 -12.30
C ARG A 83 -2.26 -0.63 -11.08
N ARG A 84 -1.33 -0.50 -10.12
CA ARG A 84 -1.46 0.39 -8.94
C ARG A 84 -1.09 1.85 -9.20
N VAL A 85 -0.85 2.25 -10.46
CA VAL A 85 -0.59 3.66 -10.80
C VAL A 85 -1.91 4.42 -10.81
N ASP A 86 -2.37 4.73 -9.60
CA ASP A 86 -3.44 5.66 -9.38
C ASP A 86 -2.88 7.08 -9.49
N ARG A 87 -3.47 7.90 -10.36
CA ARG A 87 -3.16 9.34 -10.37
C ARG A 87 -4.15 10.13 -9.53
N TYR A 88 -5.41 9.69 -9.42
CA TYR A 88 -6.48 10.43 -8.74
C TYR A 88 -7.63 9.47 -8.43
N ASN A 89 -7.74 9.03 -7.18
CA ASN A 89 -8.92 8.39 -6.62
C ASN A 89 -8.66 8.17 -5.12
N ALA A 90 -9.22 9.03 -4.27
CA ALA A 90 -9.31 8.78 -2.83
C ALA A 90 -10.27 7.61 -2.53
N THR A 91 -10.10 6.95 -1.37
CA THR A 91 -10.92 5.76 -1.02
C THR A 91 -12.35 6.23 -0.92
N GLN A 92 -13.25 5.58 -1.63
CA GLN A 92 -14.66 5.69 -1.30
C GLN A 92 -14.91 4.84 -0.05
N PHE A 93 -14.89 5.51 1.11
CA PHE A 93 -15.24 4.90 2.38
C PHE A 93 -16.60 5.40 2.83
N THR A 94 -17.31 4.57 3.58
CA THR A 94 -18.49 4.99 4.33
C THR A 94 -18.15 4.91 5.81
N CYS A 95 -18.31 6.02 6.53
CA CYS A 95 -18.30 5.99 7.99
C CYS A 95 -19.60 5.33 8.45
N GLU A 96 -19.51 4.12 8.99
CA GLU A 96 -20.69 3.41 9.48
C GLU A 96 -21.12 3.96 10.84
N ARG A 97 -20.16 4.15 11.75
CA ARG A 97 -20.40 4.64 13.10
C ARG A 97 -19.23 5.45 13.61
N MET A 98 -19.53 6.44 14.44
CA MET A 98 -18.54 7.19 15.22
C MET A 98 -19.03 7.25 16.65
N TYR A 99 -18.18 6.89 17.61
CA TYR A 99 -18.52 6.99 19.02
C TYR A 99 -17.30 7.44 19.84
N VAL A 100 -17.59 8.09 20.96
CA VAL A 100 -16.58 8.60 21.88
C VAL A 100 -16.52 7.67 23.08
N MET A 101 -15.33 7.13 23.36
CA MET A 101 -15.07 6.46 24.63
C MET A 101 -14.62 7.50 25.64
N ASP A 102 -15.36 7.61 26.75
CA ASP A 102 -15.14 8.57 27.82
C ASP A 102 -13.88 8.19 28.64
N GLU A 103 -13.22 9.19 29.20
CA GLU A 103 -12.13 9.07 30.17
C GLU A 103 -12.45 8.07 31.31
N ALA A 104 -13.71 7.95 31.73
CA ALA A 104 -14.12 6.98 32.75
C ALA A 104 -13.81 5.51 32.39
N GLU A 105 -13.75 5.16 31.10
CA GLU A 105 -13.43 3.82 30.61
C GLU A 105 -11.94 3.64 30.25
N MET A 106 -11.23 4.73 29.91
CA MET A 106 -9.84 4.69 29.41
C MET A 106 -8.79 5.34 30.32
N ALA A 107 -9.19 5.88 31.47
CA ALA A 107 -8.37 6.52 32.49
C ALA A 107 -7.55 7.77 32.07
N TYR A 108 -7.40 8.11 30.78
CA TYR A 108 -6.48 9.19 30.36
C TYR A 108 -6.88 10.13 29.22
N LYS A 109 -8.00 9.94 28.50
CA LYS A 109 -8.59 10.95 27.59
C LYS A 109 -9.84 10.43 26.89
N ASP A 110 -10.67 11.35 26.37
CA ASP A 110 -11.67 11.04 25.34
C ASP A 110 -10.99 10.48 24.08
N LEU A 111 -11.39 9.27 23.68
CA LEU A 111 -10.97 8.64 22.43
C LEU A 111 -12.17 8.62 21.47
N VAL A 112 -11.96 9.05 20.23
CA VAL A 112 -12.96 8.87 19.16
C VAL A 112 -12.62 7.61 18.39
N ILE A 113 -13.55 6.66 18.38
CA ILE A 113 -13.48 5.47 17.53
C ILE A 113 -14.38 5.69 16.32
N VAL A 114 -13.84 5.42 15.14
CA VAL A 114 -14.55 5.50 13.87
C VAL A 114 -14.56 4.12 13.23
N ASP A 115 -15.75 3.53 13.13
CA ASP A 115 -15.97 2.31 12.36
C ASP A 115 -16.06 2.69 10.88
N VAL A 116 -15.09 2.24 10.10
CA VAL A 116 -14.98 2.55 8.68
C VAL A 116 -15.24 1.30 7.86
N GLN A 117 -16.25 1.37 6.98
CA GLN A 117 -16.44 0.36 5.94
C GLN A 117 -15.77 0.82 4.65
N LEU A 118 -14.74 0.08 4.25
CA LEU A 118 -14.05 0.29 2.99
C LEU A 118 -14.79 -0.44 1.88
N THR A 119 -15.04 0.25 0.77
CA THR A 119 -15.62 -0.38 -0.42
C THR A 119 -14.49 -0.95 -1.27
N CYS A 120 -14.57 -2.23 -1.63
CA CYS A 120 -13.69 -2.78 -2.63
C CYS A 120 -14.30 -2.74 -4.05
N ASN A 121 -13.55 -2.16 -4.98
CA ASN A 121 -13.71 -2.43 -6.39
C ASN A 121 -12.76 -3.57 -6.81
N THR A 122 -13.28 -4.80 -6.86
CA THR A 122 -12.49 -6.01 -7.19
C THR A 122 -11.98 -6.03 -8.63
N THR A 123 -12.50 -5.15 -9.51
CA THR A 123 -11.97 -4.98 -10.87
C THR A 123 -10.69 -4.15 -10.86
N LEU A 124 -10.61 -3.12 -10.01
CA LEU A 124 -9.44 -2.25 -9.88
C LEU A 124 -8.40 -2.80 -8.89
N SER A 125 -8.86 -3.39 -7.80
CA SER A 125 -8.03 -3.93 -6.71
C SER A 125 -8.50 -5.31 -6.28
N PRO A 126 -8.38 -6.33 -7.15
CA PRO A 126 -8.80 -7.71 -6.82
C PRO A 126 -8.17 -8.26 -5.54
N ALA A 127 -7.02 -7.72 -5.10
CA ALA A 127 -6.33 -8.16 -3.89
C ALA A 127 -7.01 -7.76 -2.56
N CYS A 128 -8.07 -6.95 -2.61
CA CYS A 128 -8.87 -6.58 -1.44
C CYS A 128 -9.68 -7.76 -0.86
N GLU A 129 -9.98 -8.76 -1.70
CA GLU A 129 -10.81 -9.91 -1.38
C GLU A 129 -10.13 -11.17 -1.93
N GLU A 130 -9.92 -12.16 -1.07
CA GLU A 130 -9.06 -13.31 -1.37
C GLU A 130 -9.57 -14.15 -2.56
N GLU A 131 -10.89 -14.34 -2.67
CA GLU A 131 -11.50 -15.08 -3.78
C GLU A 131 -11.21 -14.44 -5.15
N TYR A 132 -11.31 -13.12 -5.24
CA TYR A 132 -11.05 -12.37 -6.46
C TYR A 132 -9.57 -12.27 -6.78
N ALA A 133 -8.72 -12.18 -5.75
CA ALA A 133 -7.27 -12.25 -5.89
C ALA A 133 -6.89 -13.57 -6.59
N ASP A 134 -7.31 -14.70 -6.04
CA ASP A 134 -6.95 -16.02 -6.58
C ASP A 134 -7.37 -16.20 -8.04
N ALA A 135 -8.59 -15.78 -8.39
CA ALA A 135 -9.09 -15.84 -9.76
C ALA A 135 -8.23 -14.97 -10.70
N PHE A 136 -7.95 -13.74 -10.30
CA PHE A 136 -7.14 -12.80 -11.08
C PHE A 136 -5.71 -13.32 -11.29
N PHE A 137 -5.04 -13.81 -10.24
CA PHE A 137 -3.65 -14.25 -10.35
C PHE A 137 -3.50 -15.55 -11.13
N LYS A 138 -4.48 -16.46 -11.08
CA LYS A 138 -4.54 -17.62 -11.98
C LYS A 138 -4.63 -17.19 -13.44
N GLN A 139 -5.46 -16.19 -13.75
CA GLN A 139 -5.57 -15.65 -15.11
C GLN A 139 -4.25 -15.04 -15.59
N VAL A 140 -3.63 -14.18 -14.77
CA VAL A 140 -2.34 -13.56 -15.09
C VAL A 140 -1.26 -14.61 -15.35
N GLU A 141 -1.23 -15.69 -14.55
CA GLU A 141 -0.27 -16.77 -14.74
C GLU A 141 -0.48 -17.50 -16.08
N MET A 142 -1.73 -17.81 -16.44
CA MET A 142 -2.05 -18.45 -17.73
C MET A 142 -1.64 -17.56 -18.93
N GLU A 143 -1.93 -16.26 -18.87
CA GLU A 143 -1.54 -15.29 -19.91
C GLU A 143 -0.02 -15.24 -20.08
N GLN A 144 0.73 -15.22 -18.98
CA GLN A 144 2.20 -15.23 -19.02
C GLN A 144 2.77 -16.52 -19.61
N GLN A 145 2.16 -17.67 -19.32
CA GLN A 145 2.56 -18.95 -19.91
C GLN A 145 2.33 -18.96 -21.43
N GLU A 146 1.21 -18.42 -21.89
CA GLU A 146 0.90 -18.31 -23.32
C GLU A 146 1.89 -17.38 -24.05
N VAL A 147 2.20 -16.21 -23.47
CA VAL A 147 3.18 -15.28 -24.01
C VAL A 147 4.56 -15.94 -24.12
N LYS A 148 5.00 -16.64 -23.07
CA LYS A 148 6.27 -17.38 -23.08
C LYS A 148 6.30 -18.44 -24.17
N LYS A 149 5.21 -19.18 -24.36
CA LYS A 149 5.10 -20.20 -25.41
C LYS A 149 5.23 -19.58 -26.81
N LYS A 150 4.50 -18.48 -27.09
CA LYS A 150 4.60 -17.75 -28.37
C LYS A 150 6.01 -17.22 -28.63
N GLN A 151 6.69 -16.69 -27.62
CA GLN A 151 8.07 -16.23 -27.74
C GLN A 151 9.05 -17.37 -28.03
N GLN A 152 8.85 -18.56 -27.44
CA GLN A 152 9.67 -19.73 -27.73
C GLN A 152 9.45 -20.25 -29.15
N GLU A 153 8.21 -20.28 -29.62
CA GLU A 153 7.86 -20.68 -30.99
C GLU A 153 8.46 -19.71 -32.01
N ALA A 154 8.39 -18.39 -31.76
CA ALA A 154 9.00 -17.38 -32.60
C ALA A 154 10.53 -17.53 -32.69
N LYS A 155 11.21 -17.71 -31.56
CA LYS A 155 12.66 -17.93 -31.52
C LYS A 155 13.09 -19.18 -32.29
N LYS A 156 12.37 -20.29 -32.13
CA LYS A 156 12.64 -21.53 -32.89
C LYS A 156 12.50 -21.30 -34.39
N LYS A 157 11.50 -20.52 -34.81
CA LYS A 157 11.30 -20.19 -36.23
C LYS A 157 12.45 -19.33 -36.78
N GLU A 158 12.90 -18.33 -36.03
CA GLU A 158 14.07 -17.51 -36.40
C GLU A 158 15.39 -18.31 -36.46
N GLU A 159 15.54 -19.36 -35.65
CA GLU A 159 16.69 -20.27 -35.69
C GLU A 159 16.63 -21.24 -36.88
N LEU A 160 15.43 -21.62 -37.33
CA LEU A 160 15.21 -22.47 -38.51
C LEU A 160 15.38 -21.72 -39.84
N ASP A 161 15.20 -20.40 -39.83
CA ASP A 161 15.33 -19.53 -41.00
C ASP A 161 16.76 -18.97 -41.21
N LYS A 162 17.75 -19.37 -40.38
CA LYS A 162 19.18 -19.03 -40.48
C LYS A 162 20.03 -20.20 -40.98
#